data_AF-A0A1C5ZQX1-F1
#
_entry.id   AF-A0A1C5ZQX1-F1
#
_cell.length_a   1.000
_cell.length_b   1.000
_cell.length_c   1.000
_cell.angle_alpha   90.00
_cell.angle_beta   90.00
_cell.angle_gamma   90.00
#
_symmetry.space_group_name_H-M   'P 1'
#
loop_
_entity.id
_entity.type
_entity.pdbx_description
1 polymer ?
#
loop_
_entity_poly.entity_id
_entity_poly.type
_entity_poly.pdbx_seq_one_letter_code
_entity_poly.pdbx_strand_id
1 'polypeptide(L)'
;MDFFGNTTPGSQMPMQNETYQPTENAAVQEEKKAPQRNPFAIWEVGGETYRLKLQTAGVKELEAKYKGSIMELMSFKGGMPPLTVMLDVAHTAMKPWTHKVSAKDMESLYDKYEQGGGDLLSFFTNVYLEVFLVSGFLSKSVAAEMSESLAEMRKEL
;
A
#
# COMPACT_ATOMS: atom_id res chain seq x y z
N MET A 1 -50.42 -56.78 38.36
CA MET A 1 -50.26 -55.34 38.07
C MET A 1 -49.32 -55.21 36.89
N ASP A 2 -49.88 -54.67 35.81
CA ASP A 2 -49.30 -54.39 34.50
C ASP A 2 -48.15 -53.40 34.57
N PHE A 3 -47.08 -53.61 33.81
CA PHE A 3 -46.26 -52.53 33.22
C PHE A 3 -45.55 -53.09 31.96
N PHE A 4 -46.07 -52.69 30.80
CA PHE A 4 -45.51 -52.63 29.43
C PHE A 4 -44.02 -53.04 29.29
N GLY A 5 -43.59 -53.88 28.34
CA GLY A 5 -43.95 -53.94 26.93
C GLY A 5 -42.65 -53.80 26.10
N ASN A 6 -42.28 -54.86 25.39
CA ASN A 6 -41.02 -55.11 24.69
C ASN A 6 -40.77 -54.20 23.44
N THR A 7 -39.52 -54.25 22.95
CA THR A 7 -39.04 -54.12 21.54
C THR A 7 -38.61 -52.76 20.91
N THR A 8 -37.34 -52.75 20.48
CA THR A 8 -36.53 -51.91 19.53
C THR A 8 -37.27 -51.69 18.16
N PRO A 9 -36.98 -50.73 17.23
CA PRO A 9 -35.65 -50.32 16.72
C PRO A 9 -35.49 -48.88 16.16
N GLY A 10 -34.32 -48.63 15.55
CA GLY A 10 -33.74 -47.32 15.22
C GLY A 10 -34.58 -46.37 14.34
N SER A 11 -34.39 -45.08 14.61
CA SER A 11 -34.97 -43.97 13.85
C SER A 11 -33.93 -43.37 12.92
N GLN A 12 -34.15 -43.54 11.62
CA GLN A 12 -33.56 -42.76 10.54
C GLN A 12 -33.95 -41.29 10.69
N MET A 13 -33.01 -40.37 10.48
CA MET A 13 -33.31 -38.96 10.23
C MET A 13 -33.45 -38.73 8.72
N PRO A 14 -34.57 -38.19 8.23
CA PRO A 14 -34.71 -37.80 6.83
C PRO A 14 -34.14 -36.38 6.60
N MET A 15 -33.33 -36.24 5.55
CA MET A 15 -32.98 -34.94 4.97
C MET A 15 -34.21 -34.39 4.22
N GLN A 16 -34.66 -33.19 4.59
CA GLN A 16 -35.62 -32.41 3.80
C GLN A 16 -35.11 -30.97 3.66
N ASN A 17 -35.06 -30.54 2.40
CA ASN A 17 -34.59 -29.25 1.94
C ASN A 17 -35.65 -28.18 2.22
N GLU A 18 -35.31 -27.15 3.01
CA GLU A 18 -36.11 -25.94 3.12
C GLU A 18 -35.50 -24.81 2.28
N THR A 19 -36.26 -24.40 1.28
CA THR A 19 -36.07 -23.26 0.41
C THR A 19 -36.00 -21.97 1.22
N TYR A 20 -34.83 -21.32 1.24
CA TYR A 20 -34.68 -19.95 1.71
C TYR A 20 -35.16 -18.96 0.64
N GLN A 21 -36.28 -18.28 0.93
CA GLN A 21 -36.66 -17.02 0.27
C GLN A 21 -36.01 -15.86 1.05
N PRO A 22 -35.36 -14.89 0.39
CA PRO A 22 -34.75 -13.76 1.08
C PRO A 22 -35.81 -12.69 1.39
N THR A 23 -35.97 -12.36 2.67
CA THR A 23 -36.72 -11.17 3.11
C THR A 23 -35.81 -9.95 3.10
N GLU A 24 -36.26 -8.95 2.35
CA GLU A 24 -35.69 -7.62 2.18
C GLU A 24 -35.74 -6.77 3.47
N ASN A 25 -34.76 -5.87 3.61
CA ASN A 25 -34.64 -4.74 4.55
C ASN A 25 -34.12 -5.00 5.98
N ALA A 26 -32.80 -4.82 6.15
CA ALA A 26 -32.25 -4.16 7.34
C ALA A 26 -30.92 -3.47 7.02
N ALA A 27 -30.99 -2.13 6.95
CA ALA A 27 -29.93 -1.15 7.20
C ALA A 27 -28.56 -1.37 6.52
N VAL A 28 -28.35 -0.60 5.44
CA VAL A 28 -27.05 -0.10 5.02
C VAL A 28 -26.28 0.46 6.22
N GLN A 29 -25.36 -0.35 6.75
CA GLN A 29 -24.17 0.18 7.39
C GLN A 29 -23.22 0.51 6.25
N GLU A 30 -23.04 1.80 5.97
CA GLU A 30 -21.85 2.24 5.25
C GLU A 30 -20.65 1.82 6.09
N GLU A 31 -20.12 0.63 5.81
CA GLU A 31 -18.73 0.32 6.13
C GLU A 31 -17.93 1.48 5.53
N LYS A 32 -17.37 2.33 6.39
CA LYS A 32 -16.28 3.23 5.99
C LYS A 32 -15.22 2.34 5.38
N LYS A 33 -15.24 2.22 4.05
CA LYS A 33 -14.29 1.45 3.27
C LYS A 33 -12.93 2.00 3.67
N ALA A 34 -12.19 1.24 4.47
CA ALA A 34 -10.85 1.65 4.88
C ALA A 34 -10.13 2.07 3.60
N PRO A 35 -9.53 3.28 3.55
CA PRO A 35 -8.96 3.80 2.31
C PRO A 35 -8.03 2.73 1.74
N GLN A 36 -8.40 2.20 0.58
CA GLN A 36 -7.74 1.06 0.00
C GLN A 36 -6.39 1.57 -0.50
N ARG A 37 -5.32 1.28 0.26
CA ARG A 37 -3.96 1.70 -0.10
C ARG A 37 -3.66 1.22 -1.51
N ASN A 38 -3.25 2.14 -2.38
CA ASN A 38 -2.82 1.78 -3.72
C ASN A 38 -1.73 0.69 -3.63
N PRO A 39 -1.74 -0.31 -4.52
CA PRO A 39 -0.79 -1.41 -4.44
C PRO A 39 0.65 -0.96 -4.70
N PHE A 40 0.83 0.14 -5.46
CA PHE A 40 2.08 0.75 -5.87
C PHE A 40 1.96 2.28 -5.88
N ALA A 41 3.08 2.95 -5.64
CA ALA A 41 3.28 4.35 -5.98
C ALA A 41 3.64 4.41 -7.47
N ILE A 42 3.24 5.48 -8.14
CA ILE A 42 3.43 5.65 -9.58
C ILE A 42 4.34 6.86 -9.81
N TRP A 43 5.35 6.68 -10.66
CA TRP A 43 6.19 7.77 -11.13
C TRP A 43 6.20 7.78 -12.66
N GLU A 44 5.79 8.88 -13.26
CA GLU A 44 5.77 9.04 -14.71
C GLU A 44 6.91 9.96 -15.14
N VAL A 45 7.71 9.50 -16.09
CA VAL A 45 8.86 10.25 -16.61
C VAL A 45 8.97 10.04 -18.11
N GLY A 46 8.92 11.12 -18.88
CA GLY A 46 9.12 11.06 -20.33
C GLY A 46 8.17 10.11 -21.07
N GLY A 47 6.94 9.93 -20.56
CA GLY A 47 5.94 9.01 -21.11
C GLY A 47 6.09 7.54 -20.67
N GLU A 48 7.05 7.22 -19.81
CA GLU A 48 7.16 5.90 -19.17
C GLU A 48 6.57 5.92 -17.76
N THR A 49 5.84 4.86 -17.39
CA THR A 49 5.26 4.68 -16.06
C THR A 49 6.07 3.67 -15.25
N TYR A 50 6.63 4.12 -14.13
CA TYR A 50 7.35 3.28 -13.18
C TYR A 50 6.45 2.94 -11.99
N ARG A 51 6.46 1.66 -11.60
CA ARG A 51 5.78 1.16 -10.41
C ARG A 51 6.77 1.05 -9.28
N LEU A 52 6.44 1.64 -8.13
CA LEU A 52 7.32 1.71 -6.97
C LEU A 52 6.66 1.11 -5.74
N LYS A 53 7.40 0.24 -5.05
CA LYS A 53 7.07 -0.29 -3.72
C LYS A 53 8.32 -0.84 -3.06
N LEU A 54 8.52 -0.61 -1.78
CA LEU A 54 9.60 -1.25 -1.05
C LEU A 54 9.17 -2.65 -0.60
N GLN A 55 10.03 -3.62 -0.88
CA GLN A 55 9.96 -4.98 -0.35
C GLN A 55 11.05 -5.17 0.71
N THR A 56 10.94 -6.22 1.51
CA THR A 56 11.88 -6.54 2.61
C THR A 56 13.35 -6.51 2.16
N ALA A 57 13.67 -7.02 0.97
CA ALA A 57 15.03 -6.99 0.44
C ALA A 57 15.55 -5.56 0.22
N GLY A 58 14.72 -4.69 -0.36
CA GLY A 58 15.05 -3.29 -0.58
C GLY A 58 15.16 -2.49 0.73
N VAL A 59 14.29 -2.78 1.70
CA VAL A 59 14.39 -2.20 3.05
C VAL A 59 15.75 -2.52 3.68
N LYS A 60 16.15 -3.80 3.68
CA LYS A 60 17.44 -4.21 4.22
C LYS A 60 18.63 -3.57 3.50
N GLU A 61 18.53 -3.39 2.18
CA GLU A 61 19.55 -2.70 1.38
C GLU A 61 19.70 -1.24 1.83
N LEU A 62 18.59 -0.52 1.98
CA LEU A 62 18.58 0.87 2.40
C LEU A 62 19.07 1.04 3.84
N GLU A 63 18.62 0.19 4.77
CA GLU A 63 19.06 0.24 6.17
C GLU A 63 20.57 -0.05 6.31
N ALA A 64 21.10 -0.98 5.51
CA ALA A 64 22.54 -1.24 5.47
C ALA A 64 23.32 -0.06 4.89
N LYS A 65 22.78 0.62 3.88
CA LYS A 65 23.41 1.79 3.23
C LYS A 65 23.46 3.01 4.14
N TYR A 66 22.37 3.34 4.82
CA TYR A 66 22.25 4.55 5.63
C TYR A 66 22.50 4.34 7.13
N LYS A 67 22.67 3.10 7.58
CA LYS A 67 22.92 2.73 8.98
C LYS A 67 21.86 3.27 9.94
N GLY A 68 20.59 3.19 9.53
CA GLY A 68 19.44 3.66 10.29
C GLY A 68 18.18 2.91 9.85
N SER A 69 17.08 3.10 10.58
CA SER A 69 15.81 2.46 10.24
C SER A 69 15.19 3.06 8.98
N ILE A 70 14.37 2.29 8.26
CA ILE A 70 13.62 2.81 7.09
C ILE A 70 12.74 4.02 7.44
N MET A 71 12.25 4.09 8.69
CA MET A 71 11.42 5.20 9.17
C MET A 71 12.20 6.52 9.26
N GLU A 72 13.49 6.48 9.58
CA GLU A 72 14.35 7.68 9.60
C GLU A 72 14.59 8.26 8.21
N LEU A 73 14.47 7.43 7.16
CA LEU A 73 14.59 7.89 5.79
C LEU A 73 13.35 8.66 5.34
N MET A 74 12.16 8.32 5.86
CA MET A 74 10.91 9.02 5.50
C MET A 74 10.99 10.54 5.79
N SER A 75 11.61 10.92 6.91
CA SER A 75 11.88 12.31 7.27
C SER A 75 13.31 12.42 7.81
N PHE A 76 14.22 12.94 6.99
CA PHE A 76 15.63 13.05 7.38
C PHE A 76 15.77 14.19 8.39
N LYS A 77 16.05 13.86 9.66
CA LYS A 77 16.23 14.83 10.76
C LYS A 77 15.05 15.81 10.93
N GLY A 78 13.82 15.35 10.68
CA GLY A 78 12.60 16.18 10.81
C GLY A 78 12.35 17.13 9.64
N GLY A 79 13.07 16.97 8.52
CA GLY A 79 12.87 17.74 7.30
C GLY A 79 12.85 16.88 6.04
N MET A 80 12.83 17.55 4.90
CA MET A 80 12.91 16.93 3.58
C MET A 80 14.24 16.17 3.42
N PRO A 81 14.21 14.87 3.05
CA PRO A 81 15.42 14.11 2.78
C PRO A 81 16.25 14.72 1.63
N PRO A 82 17.58 14.53 1.61
CA PRO A 82 18.38 14.95 0.46
C PRO A 82 17.98 14.15 -0.78
N LEU A 83 18.08 14.78 -1.97
CA LEU A 83 17.68 14.16 -3.25
C LEU A 83 18.35 12.79 -3.47
N THR A 84 19.62 12.62 -3.08
CA THR A 84 20.31 11.33 -3.16
C THR A 84 19.56 10.22 -2.43
N VAL A 85 19.02 10.49 -1.24
CA VAL A 85 18.21 9.53 -0.48
C VAL A 85 16.89 9.25 -1.19
N MET A 86 16.25 10.30 -1.73
CA MET A 86 14.99 10.13 -2.44
C MET A 86 15.15 9.24 -3.68
N LEU A 87 16.20 9.47 -4.47
CA LEU A 87 16.51 8.68 -5.66
C LEU A 87 16.90 7.25 -5.30
N ASP A 88 17.67 7.04 -4.25
CA ASP A 88 18.06 5.70 -3.78
C ASP A 88 16.84 4.87 -3.33
N VAL A 89 15.90 5.50 -2.61
CA VAL A 89 14.63 4.87 -2.23
C VAL A 89 13.79 4.55 -3.46
N ALA A 90 13.61 5.52 -4.36
CA ALA A 90 12.84 5.32 -5.60
C ALA A 90 13.44 4.19 -6.46
N HIS A 91 14.77 4.18 -6.63
CA HIS A 91 15.49 3.14 -7.37
C HIS A 91 15.28 1.77 -6.73
N THR A 92 15.51 1.67 -5.42
CA THR A 92 15.33 0.42 -4.68
C THR A 92 13.87 -0.07 -4.75
N ALA A 93 12.93 0.87 -4.70
CA ALA A 93 11.51 0.62 -4.80
C ALA A 93 11.03 0.32 -6.23
N MET A 94 11.82 0.52 -7.29
CA MET A 94 11.41 0.18 -8.67
C MET A 94 12.11 -1.08 -9.19
N LYS A 95 13.28 -1.45 -8.63
CA LYS A 95 14.11 -2.61 -9.06
C LYS A 95 13.32 -3.91 -9.30
N PRO A 96 12.38 -4.34 -8.41
CA PRO A 96 11.60 -5.56 -8.63
C PRO A 96 10.67 -5.53 -9.85
N TRP A 97 10.30 -4.35 -10.34
CA TRP A 97 9.33 -4.17 -11.44
C TRP A 97 9.97 -3.62 -12.72
N THR A 98 11.16 -3.04 -12.60
CA THR A 98 11.88 -2.37 -13.69
C THR A 98 13.35 -2.78 -13.66
N HIS A 99 13.74 -3.65 -14.59
CA HIS A 99 15.12 -4.13 -14.68
C HIS A 99 16.05 -3.26 -15.54
N LYS A 100 15.51 -2.23 -16.21
CA LYS A 100 16.24 -1.41 -17.19
C LYS A 100 16.95 -0.18 -16.58
N VAL A 101 16.63 0.19 -15.35
CA VAL A 101 17.15 1.42 -14.73
C VAL A 101 18.25 1.06 -13.73
N SER A 102 19.47 1.46 -14.03
CA SER A 102 20.61 1.34 -13.11
C SER A 102 20.63 2.52 -12.13
N ALA A 103 21.42 2.41 -11.04
CA ALA A 103 21.55 3.49 -10.08
C ALA A 103 22.15 4.77 -10.71
N LYS A 104 22.98 4.63 -11.76
CA LYS A 104 23.56 5.75 -12.50
C LYS A 104 22.55 6.46 -13.39
N ASP A 105 21.51 5.76 -13.82
CA ASP A 105 20.47 6.31 -14.70
C ASP A 105 19.46 7.17 -13.92
N MET A 106 19.46 7.10 -12.59
CA MET A 106 18.51 7.84 -11.75
C MET A 106 18.66 9.36 -11.86
N GLU A 107 19.89 9.87 -12.00
CA GLU A 107 20.14 11.30 -12.20
C GLU A 107 19.49 11.76 -13.52
N SER A 108 19.79 11.07 -14.62
CA SER A 108 19.20 11.37 -15.93
C SER A 108 17.68 11.16 -15.96
N LEU A 109 17.15 10.22 -15.17
CA LEU A 109 15.72 9.99 -15.07
C LEU A 109 15.04 11.14 -14.32
N TYR A 110 15.66 11.63 -13.25
CA TYR A 110 15.16 12.79 -12.51
C TYR A 110 15.27 14.08 -13.35
N ASP A 111 16.37 14.28 -14.09
CA ASP A 111 16.49 15.43 -15.02
C ASP A 111 15.38 15.43 -16.08
N LYS A 112 15.02 14.26 -16.61
CA LYS A 112 13.89 14.11 -17.55
C LYS A 112 12.55 14.41 -16.88
N TYR A 113 12.39 14.04 -15.62
CA TYR A 113 11.20 14.36 -14.85
C TYR A 113 11.07 15.88 -14.67
N GLU A 114 12.16 16.58 -14.35
CA GLU A 114 12.17 18.04 -14.26
C GLU A 114 11.90 18.72 -15.61
N GLN A 115 12.48 18.21 -16.70
CA GLN A 115 12.18 18.70 -18.07
C GLN A 115 10.70 18.52 -18.45
N GLY A 116 10.02 17.54 -17.87
CA GLY A 116 8.59 17.31 -18.03
C GLY A 116 7.69 18.21 -17.19
N GLY A 117 8.27 19.14 -16.42
CA GLY A 117 7.55 20.04 -15.50
C GLY A 117 7.45 19.50 -14.07
N GLY A 118 8.12 18.40 -13.76
CA GLY A 118 8.29 17.95 -12.38
C GLY A 118 9.23 18.86 -11.60
N ASP A 119 9.14 18.83 -10.27
CA ASP A 119 10.06 19.52 -9.38
C ASP A 119 10.35 18.69 -8.13
N LEU A 120 11.27 19.17 -7.29
CA LEU A 120 11.68 18.43 -6.09
C LEU A 120 10.53 18.22 -5.09
N LEU A 121 9.62 19.19 -4.98
CA LEU A 121 8.53 19.12 -4.00
C LEU A 121 7.45 18.12 -4.44
N SER A 122 7.07 18.17 -5.71
CA SER A 122 6.16 17.21 -6.34
C SER A 122 6.75 15.80 -6.37
N PHE A 123 8.06 15.65 -6.62
CA PHE A 123 8.72 14.34 -6.49
C PHE A 123 8.62 13.81 -5.05
N PHE A 124 8.88 14.66 -4.06
CA PHE A 124 8.78 14.29 -2.66
C PHE A 124 7.37 13.87 -2.24
N THR A 125 6.35 14.66 -2.58
CA THR A 125 4.96 14.41 -2.14
C THR A 125 4.24 13.34 -2.96
N ASN A 126 4.49 13.27 -4.26
CA ASN A 126 3.74 12.40 -5.18
C ASN A 126 4.42 11.06 -5.42
N VAL A 127 5.75 10.98 -5.26
CA VAL A 127 6.50 9.74 -5.50
C VAL A 127 7.10 9.23 -4.20
N TYR A 128 7.99 10.01 -3.59
CA TYR A 128 8.80 9.55 -2.45
C TYR A 128 7.92 9.14 -1.26
N LEU A 129 7.04 10.02 -0.79
CA LEU A 129 6.16 9.73 0.35
C LEU A 129 5.11 8.67 0.03
N GLU A 130 4.64 8.60 -1.22
CA GLU A 130 3.75 7.52 -1.65
C GLU A 130 4.40 6.15 -1.56
N VAL A 131 5.70 6.03 -1.86
CA VAL A 131 6.42 4.76 -1.69
C VAL A 131 6.28 4.26 -0.24
N PHE A 132 6.41 5.13 0.77
CA PHE A 132 6.22 4.71 2.17
C PHE A 132 4.77 4.32 2.47
N LEU A 133 3.79 5.04 1.92
CA LEU A 133 2.37 4.73 2.09
C LEU A 133 2.00 3.35 1.55
N VAL A 134 2.48 2.97 0.37
CA VAL A 134 2.11 1.70 -0.29
C VAL A 134 2.93 0.50 0.18
N SER A 135 4.08 0.74 0.83
CA SER A 135 5.01 -0.30 1.27
C SER A 135 4.64 -0.97 2.60
N GLY A 136 3.64 -0.42 3.30
CA GLY A 136 3.06 -1.07 4.49
C GLY A 136 3.83 -0.87 5.79
N PHE A 137 4.74 0.11 5.86
CA PHE A 137 5.49 0.44 7.09
C PHE A 137 4.63 1.14 8.14
N LEU A 138 3.61 1.88 7.70
CA LEU A 138 2.76 2.68 8.56
C LEU A 138 1.51 1.90 8.98
N SER A 139 1.06 2.13 10.22
CA SER A 139 -0.26 1.68 10.68
C SER A 139 -1.36 2.28 9.80
N LYS A 140 -2.56 1.69 9.83
CA LYS A 140 -3.69 2.19 9.02
C LYS A 140 -4.07 3.63 9.36
N SER A 141 -3.99 4.03 10.64
CA SER A 141 -4.31 5.40 11.07
C SER A 141 -3.27 6.39 10.56
N VAL A 142 -1.98 6.12 10.81
CA VAL A 142 -0.88 6.99 10.37
C VAL A 142 -0.85 7.13 8.85
N ALA A 143 -1.10 6.04 8.12
CA ALA A 143 -1.20 6.07 6.67
C ALA A 143 -2.38 6.91 6.16
N ALA A 144 -3.52 6.88 6.85
CA ALA A 144 -4.69 7.66 6.48
C ALA A 144 -4.46 9.16 6.72
N GLU A 145 -3.94 9.54 7.89
CA GLU A 145 -3.60 10.93 8.23
C GLU A 145 -2.58 11.52 7.26
N MET A 146 -1.53 10.76 6.95
CA MET A 146 -0.52 11.17 5.98
C MET A 146 -1.09 11.26 4.56
N SER A 147 -1.96 10.33 4.15
CA SER A 147 -2.62 10.38 2.85
C SER A 147 -3.53 11.61 2.71
N GLU A 148 -4.26 11.96 3.76
CA GLU A 148 -5.12 13.16 3.79
C GLU A 148 -4.26 14.43 3.71
N SER A 149 -3.20 14.51 4.53
CA SER A 149 -2.26 15.63 4.52
C SER A 149 -1.64 15.84 3.12
N LEU A 150 -1.24 14.75 2.46
CA LEU A 150 -0.69 14.81 1.11
C LEU A 150 -1.72 15.21 0.06
N ALA A 151 -2.97 14.76 0.20
CA ALA A 151 -4.04 15.18 -0.69
C ALA A 151 -4.29 16.68 -0.61
N GLU A 152 -4.23 17.29 0.57
CA GLU A 152 -4.34 18.74 0.72
C GLU A 152 -3.11 19.48 0.15
N MET A 153 -1.89 19.03 0.46
CA MET A 153 -0.66 19.62 -0.10
C MET A 153 -0.66 19.61 -1.64
N ARG A 154 -1.19 18.55 -2.26
CA ARG A 154 -1.28 18.43 -3.72
C ARG A 154 -2.27 19.39 -4.37
N LYS A 155 -3.26 19.89 -3.64
CA LYS A 155 -4.20 20.90 -4.17
C LYS A 155 -3.56 22.29 -4.27
N GLU A 156 -2.48 22.51 -3.54
CA GLU A 156 -1.76 23.79 -3.49
C GLU A 156 -0.55 23.85 -4.45
N LEU A 157 -0.24 22.75 -5.14
CA LEU A 157 0.78 22.63 -6.19
C LEU A 157 0.17 22.92 -7.57
#